data_AF-A0AAE0NN39-F1
#
_entry.id   AF-A0AAE0NN39-F1
#
_cell.length_a   1.000
_cell.length_b   1.000
_cell.length_c   1.000
_cell.angle_alpha   90.00
_cell.angle_beta   90.00
_cell.angle_gamma   90.00
#
_symmetry.space_group_name_H-M   'P 1'
#
loop_
_entity.id
_entity.type
_entity.pdbx_description
1 polymer ?
#
loop_
_entity_poly.entity_id
_entity_poly.type
_entity_poly.pdbx_seq_one_letter_code
_entity_poly.pdbx_strand_id
1 'polypeptide(L)'
;MAHDKSIDDELAKYYRDPPPPVPSDRKGHKVDGMSEQLREWGKRNGEYLASPDFRALHQLPSISPLWGYDESYFRIEIINDLIHITRLAGRRLTPDEMALYLHHASKSTVAKSYDRPAAIAATLFLINRGWKGYTFPFYQPTSQHFNPRVFPSPSWPLLRGRIAAASWQGLRCGLYGGFGLLTYHMLAPRYRSLFTYAGLIALEVEPGLDRLQYDVWKETEA
;
A
#
# COMPACT_ATOMS: atom_id res chain seq x y z
N MET A 1 0.20 -13.31 -43.58
CA MET A 1 0.60 -12.00 -44.12
C MET A 1 -0.43 -10.86 -43.99
N ALA A 2 -1.75 -11.06 -44.17
CA ALA A 2 -2.72 -9.98 -43.95
C ALA A 2 -3.14 -9.79 -42.46
N HIS A 3 -2.96 -10.82 -41.62
CA HIS A 3 -3.36 -10.81 -40.21
C HIS A 3 -2.36 -10.05 -39.31
N ASP A 4 -1.09 -10.08 -39.68
CA ASP A 4 0.06 -9.58 -38.91
C ASP A 4 0.11 -8.05 -38.84
N LYS A 5 -0.08 -7.37 -39.98
CA LYS A 5 -0.20 -5.90 -40.07
C LYS A 5 -1.29 -5.30 -39.16
N SER A 6 -2.37 -6.04 -38.93
CA SER A 6 -3.48 -5.55 -38.10
C SER A 6 -3.12 -5.53 -36.62
N ILE A 7 -2.30 -6.47 -36.16
CA ILE A 7 -1.81 -6.56 -34.77
C ILE A 7 -0.79 -5.45 -34.52
N ASP A 8 0.13 -5.21 -35.46
CA ASP A 8 1.10 -4.12 -35.37
C ASP A 8 0.44 -2.74 -35.34
N ASP A 9 -0.57 -2.51 -36.19
CA ASP A 9 -1.35 -1.26 -36.20
C ASP A 9 -2.14 -1.10 -34.89
N GLU A 10 -2.62 -2.19 -34.30
CA GLU A 10 -3.30 -2.18 -33.02
C GLU A 10 -2.33 -1.92 -31.86
N LEU A 11 -1.15 -2.53 -31.87
CA LEU A 11 -0.13 -2.31 -30.84
C LEU A 11 0.44 -0.89 -30.91
N ALA A 12 0.60 -0.33 -32.11
CA ALA A 12 1.07 1.03 -32.33
C ALA A 12 0.23 2.08 -31.59
N LYS A 13 -1.06 1.82 -31.30
CA LYS A 13 -1.91 2.73 -30.51
C LYS A 13 -1.44 2.88 -29.06
N TYR A 14 -0.77 1.88 -28.51
CA TYR A 14 -0.26 1.89 -27.13
C TYR A 14 1.13 2.54 -26.99
N TYR A 15 1.87 2.66 -28.09
CA TYR A 15 3.19 3.31 -28.16
C TYR A 15 3.12 4.80 -28.58
N ARG A 16 1.97 5.28 -29.05
CA ARG A 16 1.80 6.68 -29.50
C ARG A 16 1.75 7.70 -28.37
N ASP A 17 1.28 7.29 -27.19
CA ASP A 17 1.08 8.22 -26.08
C ASP A 17 2.30 8.27 -25.16
N PRO A 18 2.79 9.47 -24.81
CA PRO A 18 3.94 9.60 -23.94
C PRO A 18 3.61 9.06 -22.53
N PRO A 19 4.56 8.37 -21.88
CA PRO A 19 4.36 7.81 -20.55
C PRO A 19 4.07 8.91 -19.52
N PRO A 20 3.42 8.58 -18.39
CA PRO A 20 3.17 9.53 -17.33
C PRO A 20 4.46 10.21 -16.86
N PRO A 21 4.49 11.55 -16.70
CA PRO A 21 5.70 12.29 -16.38
C PRO A 21 6.33 11.80 -15.07
N VAL A 22 7.65 11.62 -15.03
CA VAL A 22 8.39 11.12 -13.87
C VAL A 22 8.49 12.23 -12.80
N PRO A 23 8.39 11.93 -11.50
CA PRO A 23 8.66 12.91 -10.46
C PRO A 23 10.11 13.39 -10.52
N SER A 24 10.38 14.68 -10.71
CA SER A 24 11.76 15.17 -10.86
C SER A 24 12.48 15.41 -9.52
N ASP A 25 13.67 14.81 -9.42
CA ASP A 25 14.84 14.96 -8.53
C ASP A 25 14.66 15.21 -7.01
N ARG A 26 15.50 14.48 -6.27
CA ARG A 26 15.99 14.55 -4.88
C ARG A 26 16.42 15.94 -4.39
N LYS A 27 16.26 17.01 -5.19
CA LYS A 27 16.75 18.38 -4.97
C LYS A 27 15.67 19.48 -4.85
N GLY A 28 14.41 19.13 -4.57
CA GLY A 28 13.46 20.06 -3.97
C GLY A 28 13.13 21.32 -4.79
N HIS A 29 12.99 21.23 -6.11
CA HIS A 29 12.40 22.30 -6.92
C HIS A 29 10.90 22.07 -7.11
N LYS A 30 10.15 23.19 -7.12
CA LYS A 30 8.73 23.30 -6.74
C LYS A 30 7.80 22.30 -7.45
N VAL A 31 6.95 21.70 -6.61
CA VAL A 31 6.03 20.58 -6.85
C VAL A 31 4.75 20.98 -7.64
N ASP A 32 4.54 22.28 -7.87
CA ASP A 32 3.27 22.80 -8.39
C ASP A 32 3.03 22.47 -9.88
N GLY A 33 4.02 22.71 -10.75
CA GLY A 33 3.90 22.44 -12.20
C GLY A 33 3.87 20.95 -12.57
N MET A 34 4.33 20.07 -11.68
CA MET A 34 4.39 18.62 -11.91
C MET A 34 3.06 17.93 -11.59
N SER A 35 2.38 18.38 -10.54
CA SER A 35 0.99 18.01 -10.28
C SER A 35 0.10 18.40 -11.46
N GLU A 36 0.42 19.52 -12.12
CA GLU A 36 -0.26 20.01 -13.30
C GLU A 36 0.04 19.15 -14.54
N GLN A 37 1.29 18.79 -14.81
CA GLN A 37 1.64 17.88 -15.91
C GLN A 37 1.00 16.49 -15.76
N LEU A 38 1.02 15.92 -14.55
CA LEU A 38 0.35 14.64 -14.28
C LEU A 38 -1.17 14.77 -14.40
N ARG A 39 -1.74 15.89 -13.94
CA ARG A 39 -3.17 16.20 -14.08
C ARG A 39 -3.56 16.35 -15.54
N GLU A 40 -2.76 17.03 -16.35
CA GLU A 40 -3.00 17.18 -17.79
C GLU A 40 -2.86 15.85 -18.52
N TRP A 41 -1.83 15.06 -18.19
CA TRP A 41 -1.69 13.70 -18.70
C TRP A 41 -2.92 12.85 -18.33
N GLY A 42 -3.37 12.90 -17.08
CA GLY A 42 -4.57 12.19 -16.62
C GLY A 42 -5.85 12.64 -17.31
N LYS A 43 -6.01 13.95 -17.59
CA LYS A 43 -7.14 14.47 -18.39
C LYS A 43 -7.13 13.94 -19.82
N ARG A 44 -5.95 13.90 -20.47
CA ARG A 44 -5.81 13.35 -21.83
C ARG A 44 -6.02 11.84 -21.89
N ASN A 45 -5.61 11.13 -20.85
CA ASN A 45 -5.68 9.67 -20.75
C ASN A 45 -6.89 9.21 -19.92
N GLY A 46 -7.92 10.06 -19.75
CA GLY A 46 -9.04 9.77 -18.85
C GLY A 46 -9.78 8.48 -19.20
N GLU A 47 -9.95 8.19 -20.50
CA GLU A 47 -10.56 6.95 -20.98
C GLU A 47 -9.75 5.71 -20.60
N TYR A 48 -8.42 5.79 -20.70
CA TYR A 48 -7.51 4.73 -20.27
C TYR A 48 -7.52 4.53 -18.75
N LEU A 49 -7.64 5.60 -17.96
CA LEU A 49 -7.74 5.49 -16.50
C LEU A 49 -9.11 4.98 -16.03
N ALA A 50 -10.14 5.13 -16.87
CA ALA A 50 -11.48 4.63 -16.62
C ALA A 50 -11.72 3.21 -17.18
N SER A 51 -10.81 2.68 -18.00
CA SER A 51 -10.95 1.36 -18.61
C SER A 51 -10.89 0.15 -17.66
N PRO A 52 -10.30 0.20 -16.45
CA PRO A 52 -10.33 -0.94 -15.54
C PRO A 52 -11.75 -1.37 -15.16
N ASP A 53 -12.07 -2.66 -15.35
CA ASP A 53 -13.29 -3.24 -14.81
C ASP A 53 -13.13 -3.56 -13.31
N PHE A 54 -13.48 -2.60 -12.46
CA PHE A 54 -13.42 -2.73 -11.01
C PHE A 54 -14.32 -3.85 -10.46
N ARG A 55 -15.31 -4.34 -11.21
CA ARG A 55 -16.18 -5.44 -10.74
C ARG A 55 -15.50 -6.80 -10.83
N ALA A 56 -14.59 -6.95 -11.78
CA ALA A 56 -13.78 -8.16 -11.97
C ALA A 56 -12.60 -8.25 -10.98
N LEU A 57 -12.30 -7.15 -10.27
CA LEU A 57 -11.21 -7.07 -9.29
C LEU A 57 -11.63 -7.61 -7.91
N HIS A 58 -10.64 -7.95 -7.09
CA HIS A 58 -10.88 -8.34 -5.69
C HIS A 58 -11.52 -7.17 -4.93
N GLN A 59 -12.68 -7.40 -4.35
CA GLN A 59 -13.44 -6.37 -3.64
C GLN A 59 -12.98 -6.23 -2.19
N LEU A 60 -13.11 -5.01 -1.65
CA LEU A 60 -12.85 -4.77 -0.25
C LEU A 60 -13.87 -5.51 0.64
N PRO A 61 -13.42 -6.05 1.79
CA PRO A 61 -14.33 -6.53 2.83
C PRO A 61 -15.34 -5.45 3.26
N SER A 62 -16.55 -5.87 3.62
CA SER A 62 -17.61 -4.96 4.08
C SER A 62 -17.25 -4.16 5.34
N ILE A 63 -16.29 -4.66 6.14
CA ILE A 63 -15.79 -4.00 7.35
C ILE A 63 -14.67 -2.98 7.08
N SER A 64 -14.12 -2.93 5.87
CA SER A 64 -12.99 -2.07 5.52
C SER A 64 -13.25 -0.57 5.74
N PRO A 65 -14.47 -0.02 5.48
CA PRO A 65 -14.76 1.38 5.73
C PRO A 65 -14.63 1.80 7.21
N LEU A 66 -14.88 0.87 8.15
CA LEU A 66 -14.71 1.14 9.59
C LEU A 66 -13.26 1.54 9.92
N TRP A 67 -12.32 1.03 9.14
CA TRP A 67 -10.90 1.25 9.31
C TRP A 67 -10.37 2.28 8.32
N GLY A 68 -11.23 3.07 7.65
CA GLY A 68 -10.83 4.12 6.71
C GLY A 68 -10.32 3.60 5.36
N TYR A 69 -10.66 2.36 4.99
CA TYR A 69 -10.48 1.83 3.64
C TYR A 69 -11.85 1.81 2.94
N ASP A 70 -12.14 2.86 2.18
CA ASP A 70 -13.37 2.94 1.39
C ASP A 70 -13.11 2.52 -0.07
N GLU A 71 -14.21 2.35 -0.80
CA GLU A 71 -14.17 2.02 -2.23
C GLU A 71 -13.47 3.10 -3.06
N SER A 72 -13.58 4.38 -2.64
CA SER A 72 -12.89 5.49 -3.31
C SER A 72 -11.37 5.38 -3.17
N TYR A 73 -10.88 5.10 -1.97
CA TYR A 73 -9.46 4.87 -1.68
C TYR A 73 -8.94 3.68 -2.47
N PHE A 74 -9.70 2.58 -2.51
CA PHE A 74 -9.35 1.41 -3.32
C PHE A 74 -9.17 1.77 -4.79
N ARG A 75 -10.14 2.47 -5.39
CA ARG A 75 -10.07 2.90 -6.79
C ARG A 75 -8.89 3.83 -7.06
N ILE A 76 -8.65 4.79 -6.17
CA ILE A 76 -7.53 5.73 -6.28
C ILE A 76 -6.19 4.99 -6.22
N GLU A 77 -6.03 4.03 -5.30
CA GLU A 77 -4.80 3.25 -5.17
C GLU A 77 -4.55 2.39 -6.41
N ILE A 78 -5.59 1.74 -6.93
CA ILE A 78 -5.53 0.95 -8.17
C ILE A 78 -5.15 1.80 -9.39
N ILE A 79 -5.74 2.99 -9.52
CA ILE A 79 -5.40 3.93 -10.60
C ILE A 79 -3.96 4.44 -10.43
N ASN A 80 -3.52 4.73 -9.21
CA ASN A 80 -2.14 5.15 -8.96
C ASN A 80 -1.13 4.05 -9.32
N ASP A 81 -1.43 2.80 -8.99
CA ASP A 81 -0.59 1.66 -9.37
C ASP A 81 -0.57 1.46 -10.89
N LEU A 82 -1.71 1.66 -11.58
CA LEU A 82 -1.78 1.66 -13.05
C LEU A 82 -0.89 2.75 -13.64
N ILE A 83 -1.00 3.99 -13.18
CA ILE A 83 -0.13 5.10 -13.62
C ILE A 83 1.34 4.77 -13.38
N HIS A 84 1.66 4.16 -12.24
CA HIS A 84 3.02 3.80 -11.90
C HIS A 84 3.59 2.74 -12.87
N ILE A 85 2.85 1.68 -13.15
CA ILE A 85 3.31 0.62 -14.06
C ILE A 85 3.35 1.11 -15.52
N THR A 86 2.41 1.93 -15.97
CA THR A 86 2.46 2.59 -17.30
C THR A 86 3.72 3.44 -17.44
N ARG A 87 4.12 4.12 -16.36
CA ARG A 87 5.37 4.89 -16.35
C ARG A 87 6.59 3.98 -16.45
N LEU A 88 6.62 2.87 -15.70
CA LEU A 88 7.73 1.92 -15.75
C LEU A 88 7.84 1.22 -17.10
N ALA A 89 6.70 0.85 -17.70
CA ALA A 89 6.64 0.25 -19.02
C ALA A 89 7.01 1.24 -20.15
N GLY A 90 6.92 2.54 -19.90
CA GLY A 90 7.18 3.58 -20.91
C GLY A 90 6.11 3.68 -22.00
N ARG A 91 5.03 2.89 -21.90
CA ARG A 91 3.92 2.79 -22.85
C ARG A 91 2.61 2.49 -22.13
N ARG A 92 1.48 2.62 -22.82
CA ARG A 92 0.21 2.09 -22.31
C ARG A 92 0.27 0.55 -22.25
N LEU A 93 -0.34 0.00 -21.21
CA LEU A 93 -0.52 -1.44 -21.09
C LEU A 93 -1.59 -1.92 -22.06
N THR A 94 -1.40 -3.13 -22.60
CA THR A 94 -2.47 -3.81 -23.33
C THR A 94 -3.59 -4.23 -22.36
N PRO A 95 -4.81 -4.52 -22.85
CA PRO A 95 -5.93 -4.90 -21.99
C PRO A 95 -5.62 -6.13 -21.12
N ASP A 96 -4.91 -7.10 -21.68
CA ASP A 96 -4.53 -8.33 -20.98
C ASP A 96 -3.48 -8.07 -19.89
N GLU A 97 -2.43 -7.29 -20.21
CA GLU A 97 -1.41 -6.87 -19.25
C GLU A 97 -2.03 -6.08 -18.10
N MET A 98 -2.93 -5.16 -18.43
CA MET A 98 -3.66 -4.36 -17.46
C MET A 98 -4.53 -5.25 -16.56
N ALA A 99 -5.31 -6.16 -17.12
CA ALA A 99 -6.17 -7.05 -16.35
C ALA A 99 -5.36 -7.92 -15.38
N LEU A 100 -4.25 -8.50 -15.84
CA LEU A 100 -3.35 -9.31 -15.02
C LEU A 100 -2.74 -8.49 -13.88
N TYR A 101 -2.17 -7.32 -14.19
CA TYR A 101 -1.53 -6.47 -13.18
C TYR A 101 -2.55 -5.98 -12.14
N LEU A 102 -3.73 -5.53 -12.57
CA LEU A 102 -4.75 -5.02 -11.68
C LEU A 102 -5.37 -6.13 -10.80
N HIS A 103 -5.44 -7.36 -11.29
CA HIS A 103 -5.83 -8.51 -10.47
C HIS A 103 -4.85 -8.71 -9.28
N HIS A 104 -3.55 -8.60 -9.52
CA HIS A 104 -2.55 -8.66 -8.45
C HIS A 104 -2.56 -7.43 -7.53
N ALA A 105 -2.70 -6.22 -8.10
CA ALA A 105 -2.76 -4.98 -7.35
C ALA A 105 -3.99 -4.93 -6.43
N SER A 106 -5.15 -5.39 -6.89
CA SER A 106 -6.38 -5.47 -6.09
C SER A 106 -6.24 -6.45 -4.93
N LYS A 107 -5.67 -7.64 -5.15
CA LYS A 107 -5.38 -8.59 -4.07
C LYS A 107 -4.46 -7.99 -3.01
N SER A 108 -3.41 -7.27 -3.42
CA SER A 108 -2.50 -6.58 -2.49
C SER A 108 -3.23 -5.50 -1.70
N THR A 109 -4.07 -4.70 -2.36
CA THR A 109 -4.82 -3.62 -1.71
C THR A 109 -5.86 -4.15 -0.72
N VAL A 110 -6.54 -5.25 -1.05
CA VAL A 110 -7.40 -5.97 -0.12
C VAL A 110 -6.60 -6.47 1.09
N ALA A 111 -5.41 -7.04 0.90
CA ALA A 111 -4.56 -7.45 2.01
C ALA A 111 -4.18 -6.26 2.92
N LYS A 112 -3.83 -5.09 2.36
CA LYS A 112 -3.55 -3.87 3.13
C LYS A 112 -4.72 -3.43 4.01
N SER A 113 -5.96 -3.71 3.60
CA SER A 113 -7.15 -3.36 4.40
C SER A 113 -7.19 -4.07 5.76
N TYR A 114 -6.53 -5.23 5.87
CA TYR A 114 -6.41 -5.99 7.11
C TYR A 114 -5.28 -5.51 8.03
N ASP A 115 -4.39 -4.62 7.58
CA ASP A 115 -3.24 -4.18 8.38
C ASP A 115 -3.68 -3.47 9.66
N ARG A 116 -4.66 -2.56 9.56
CA ARG A 116 -5.19 -1.80 10.70
C ARG A 116 -5.85 -2.71 11.75
N PRO A 117 -6.82 -3.57 11.40
CA PRO A 117 -7.40 -4.48 12.38
C PRO A 117 -6.37 -5.48 12.93
N ALA A 118 -5.42 -5.97 12.13
CA ALA A 118 -4.36 -6.84 12.61
C ALA A 118 -3.43 -6.12 13.63
N ALA A 119 -3.07 -4.86 13.38
CA ALA A 119 -2.26 -4.06 14.29
C ALA A 119 -2.97 -3.80 15.62
N ILE A 120 -4.28 -3.51 15.58
CA ILE A 120 -5.11 -3.37 16.77
C ILE A 120 -5.14 -4.68 17.56
N ALA A 121 -5.40 -5.82 16.90
CA ALA A 121 -5.44 -7.13 17.54
C ALA A 121 -4.09 -7.49 18.19
N ALA A 122 -2.97 -7.24 17.50
CA ALA A 122 -1.63 -7.46 18.04
C ALA A 122 -1.35 -6.57 19.25
N THR A 123 -1.77 -5.31 19.20
CA THR A 123 -1.62 -4.35 20.31
C THR A 123 -2.42 -4.81 21.54
N LEU A 124 -3.68 -5.21 21.34
CA LEU A 124 -4.52 -5.74 22.42
C LEU A 124 -3.95 -7.03 23.01
N PHE A 125 -3.42 -7.91 22.17
CA PHE A 125 -2.75 -9.13 22.62
C PHE A 125 -1.54 -8.84 23.51
N LEU A 126 -0.67 -7.89 23.11
CA LEU A 126 0.50 -7.49 23.90
C LEU A 126 0.10 -6.84 25.23
N ILE A 127 -0.91 -5.97 25.21
CA ILE A 127 -1.46 -5.35 26.42
C ILE A 127 -2.00 -6.43 27.38
N ASN A 128 -2.77 -7.39 26.87
CA ASN A 128 -3.35 -8.47 27.68
C ASN A 128 -2.25 -9.37 28.27
N ARG A 129 -1.24 -9.73 27.49
CA ARG A 129 -0.10 -10.55 27.94
C ARG A 129 0.66 -9.90 29.09
N GLY A 130 0.85 -8.57 29.05
CA GLY A 130 1.56 -7.84 30.09
C GLY A 130 0.68 -7.41 31.28
N TRP A 131 -0.64 -7.64 31.25
CA TRP A 131 -1.61 -6.93 32.09
C TRP A 131 -1.28 -6.99 33.59
N LYS A 132 -0.99 -8.20 34.10
CA LYS A 132 -0.73 -8.47 35.52
C LYS A 132 0.61 -7.90 36.04
N GLY A 133 1.61 -7.77 35.18
CA GLY A 133 2.98 -7.39 35.55
C GLY A 133 3.32 -5.92 35.36
N TYR A 134 2.39 -5.08 34.88
CA TYR A 134 2.68 -3.69 34.48
C TYR A 134 3.87 -3.57 33.51
N THR A 135 4.05 -4.54 32.62
CA THR A 135 5.08 -4.54 31.57
C THR A 135 4.83 -3.41 30.56
N PHE A 136 5.82 -2.56 30.32
CA PHE A 136 5.83 -1.57 29.24
C PHE A 136 6.69 -2.07 28.08
N PRO A 137 6.57 -1.49 26.86
CA PRO A 137 7.33 -1.94 25.68
C PRO A 137 8.85 -2.00 25.88
N PHE A 138 9.41 -1.05 26.65
CA PHE A 138 10.86 -0.92 26.88
C PHE A 138 11.24 -0.86 28.35
N TYR A 139 10.28 -1.10 29.25
CA TYR A 139 10.50 -0.97 30.67
C TYR A 139 9.69 -2.02 31.41
N GLN A 140 10.37 -2.80 32.24
CA GLN A 140 9.74 -3.74 33.14
C GLN A 140 9.95 -3.25 34.56
N PRO A 141 8.89 -2.78 35.24
CA PRO A 141 9.02 -2.40 36.63
C PRO A 141 9.37 -3.62 37.47
N THR A 142 10.47 -3.53 38.22
CA THR A 142 10.82 -4.53 39.22
C THR A 142 9.78 -4.52 40.34
N SER A 143 9.26 -5.69 40.72
CA SER A 143 8.18 -5.83 41.70
C SER A 143 8.49 -5.21 43.07
N GLN A 144 9.77 -5.07 43.42
CA GLN A 144 10.22 -4.52 44.69
C GLN A 144 10.03 -3.00 44.82
N HIS A 145 9.98 -2.25 43.71
CA HIS A 145 9.95 -0.78 43.74
C HIS A 145 8.73 -0.17 43.07
N PHE A 146 7.92 -0.99 42.39
CA PHE A 146 6.76 -0.51 41.66
C PHE A 146 5.47 -0.65 42.46
N ASN A 147 4.89 0.48 42.87
CA ASN A 147 3.58 0.53 43.51
C ASN A 147 2.53 1.09 42.53
N PRO A 148 1.63 0.25 41.99
CA PRO A 148 0.62 0.69 41.01
C PRO A 148 -0.44 1.63 41.61
N ARG A 149 -0.50 1.79 42.94
CA ARG A 149 -1.45 2.69 43.61
C ARG A 149 -0.93 4.12 43.71
N VAL A 150 0.26 4.41 43.17
CA VAL A 150 0.87 5.74 43.22
C VAL A 150 1.41 6.09 41.84
N PHE A 151 1.03 7.25 41.32
CA PHE A 151 1.43 7.72 39.99
C PHE A 151 1.94 9.17 40.06
N PRO A 152 2.99 9.56 39.32
CA PRO A 152 3.88 8.73 38.51
C PRO A 152 5.00 8.06 39.32
N SER A 153 5.29 8.51 40.55
CA SER A 153 6.28 7.87 41.42
C SER A 153 5.94 8.04 42.91
N PRO A 154 6.48 7.19 43.81
CA PRO A 154 6.30 7.35 45.25
C PRO A 154 6.86 8.68 45.79
N SER A 155 7.96 9.16 45.22
CA SER A 155 8.62 10.41 45.63
C SER A 155 7.86 11.65 45.17
N TRP A 156 7.06 11.54 44.10
CA TRP A 156 6.25 12.64 43.59
C TRP A 156 4.85 12.15 43.16
N PRO A 157 3.96 11.87 44.14
CA PRO A 157 2.68 11.22 43.88
C PRO A 157 1.60 12.24 43.50
N LEU A 158 1.34 12.40 42.20
CA LEU A 158 0.25 13.23 41.67
C LEU A 158 -1.12 12.58 41.88
N LEU A 159 -1.22 11.25 41.71
CA LEU A 159 -2.45 10.49 41.85
C LEU A 159 -2.24 9.29 42.78
N ARG A 160 -3.30 8.90 43.52
CA ARG A 160 -3.27 7.77 44.46
C ARG A 160 -4.48 6.84 44.30
N GLY A 161 -4.32 5.60 44.76
CA GLY A 161 -5.39 4.62 44.84
C GLY A 161 -5.78 4.02 43.48
N ARG A 162 -7.08 3.81 43.27
CA ARG A 162 -7.59 3.18 42.03
C ARG A 162 -7.37 4.04 40.79
N ILE A 163 -7.43 5.37 40.95
CA ILE A 163 -7.20 6.31 39.86
C ILE A 163 -5.75 6.21 39.37
N ALA A 164 -4.77 6.11 40.29
CA ALA A 164 -3.37 5.90 39.92
C ALA A 164 -3.15 4.60 39.14
N ALA A 165 -3.80 3.50 39.57
CA ALA A 165 -3.71 2.23 38.86
C ALA A 165 -4.32 2.32 37.45
N ALA A 166 -5.45 3.03 37.31
CA ALA A 166 -6.06 3.31 36.01
C ALA A 166 -5.16 4.17 35.13
N SER A 167 -4.50 5.20 35.69
CA SER A 167 -3.55 6.06 34.97
C SER A 167 -2.35 5.27 34.46
N TRP A 168 -1.81 4.32 35.24
CA TRP A 168 -0.75 3.42 34.76
C TRP A 168 -1.21 2.56 33.58
N GLN A 169 -2.42 2.00 33.62
CA GLN A 169 -2.95 1.25 32.47
C GLN A 169 -3.21 2.16 31.27
N GLY A 170 -3.69 3.38 31.48
CA GLY A 170 -3.87 4.38 30.42
C GLY A 170 -2.55 4.74 29.75
N LEU A 171 -1.50 5.00 30.53
CA LEU A 171 -0.14 5.23 30.01
C LEU A 171 0.36 4.04 29.18
N ARG A 172 0.10 2.81 29.64
CA ARG A 172 0.47 1.60 28.89
C ARG A 172 -0.26 1.50 27.57
N CYS A 173 -1.58 1.70 27.55
CA CYS A 173 -2.36 1.72 26.33
C CYS A 173 -1.83 2.78 25.36
N GLY A 174 -1.50 3.98 25.87
CA GLY A 174 -0.91 5.05 25.07
C GLY A 174 0.46 4.68 24.49
N LEU A 175 1.33 4.05 25.28
CA LEU A 175 2.67 3.64 24.83
C LEU A 175 2.62 2.49 23.82
N TYR A 176 1.81 1.46 24.06
CA TYR A 176 1.64 0.36 23.10
C TYR A 176 0.94 0.82 21.82
N GLY A 177 -0.08 1.68 21.92
CA GLY A 177 -0.76 2.26 20.76
C GLY A 177 0.14 3.19 19.96
N GLY A 178 0.86 4.10 20.63
CA GLY A 178 1.82 5.00 20.00
C GLY A 178 2.99 4.26 19.34
N PHE A 179 3.52 3.22 20.01
CA PHE A 179 4.54 2.36 19.42
C PHE A 179 3.98 1.62 18.20
N GLY A 180 2.80 0.99 18.29
CA GLY A 180 2.16 0.33 17.16
C GLY A 180 1.96 1.25 15.95
N LEU A 181 1.55 2.50 16.18
CA LEU A 181 1.39 3.51 15.13
C LEU A 181 2.73 3.91 14.49
N LEU A 182 3.77 4.08 15.32
CA LEU A 182 5.13 4.36 14.84
C LEU A 182 5.67 3.21 13.99
N THR A 183 5.51 1.96 14.44
CA THR A 183 5.95 0.78 13.68
C THR A 183 5.17 0.64 12.38
N TYR A 184 3.86 0.91 12.39
CA TYR A 184 3.03 0.94 11.18
C TYR A 184 3.55 1.97 10.17
N HIS A 185 3.81 3.21 10.57
CA HIS A 185 4.33 4.24 9.68
C HIS A 185 5.75 3.94 9.17
N MET A 186 6.59 3.28 9.98
CA MET A 186 7.95 2.90 9.58
C MET A 186 7.98 1.70 8.61
N LEU A 187 7.03 0.76 8.74
CA LEU A 187 7.00 -0.46 7.95
C LEU A 187 6.10 -0.38 6.71
N ALA A 188 5.01 0.39 6.75
CA ALA A 188 4.06 0.50 5.63
C ALA A 188 4.71 0.90 4.28
N PRO A 189 5.68 1.85 4.22
CA PRO A 189 6.36 2.17 2.97
C PRO A 189 7.18 1.00 2.40
N ARG A 190 7.73 0.13 3.26
CA ARG A 190 8.59 -1.00 2.86
C ARG A 190 7.78 -2.19 2.32
N TYR A 191 6.57 -2.40 2.83
CA TYR A 191 5.66 -3.40 2.27
C TYR A 191 5.17 -3.00 0.88
N ARG A 192 4.92 -1.70 0.63
CA ARG A 192 4.54 -1.20 -0.70
C ARG A 192 5.58 -1.56 -1.75
N SER A 193 6.88 -1.35 -1.47
CA SER A 193 7.94 -1.72 -2.41
C SER A 193 8.01 -3.22 -2.69
N LEU A 194 7.90 -4.08 -1.67
CA LEU A 194 8.01 -5.54 -1.86
C LEU A 194 6.92 -6.11 -2.78
N PHE A 195 5.68 -5.64 -2.66
CA PHE A 195 4.59 -6.09 -3.54
C PHE A 195 4.69 -5.50 -4.95
N THR A 196 5.13 -4.26 -5.11
CA THR A 196 5.43 -3.68 -6.43
C THR A 196 6.55 -4.45 -7.13
N TYR A 197 7.63 -4.81 -6.42
CA TYR A 197 8.69 -5.66 -6.96
C TYR A 197 8.23 -7.08 -7.27
N ALA A 198 7.39 -7.70 -6.43
CA ALA A 198 6.82 -9.01 -6.72
C ALA A 198 5.88 -8.99 -7.94
N GLY A 199 5.15 -7.90 -8.15
CA GLY A 199 4.34 -7.70 -9.36
C GLY A 199 5.18 -7.47 -10.62
N LEU A 200 6.27 -6.72 -10.52
CA LEU A 200 7.25 -6.57 -11.61
C LEU A 200 7.93 -7.90 -11.94
N ILE A 201 8.36 -8.64 -10.92
CA ILE A 201 8.92 -9.99 -11.08
C ILE A 201 7.85 -10.92 -11.65
N ALA A 202 6.58 -10.84 -11.26
CA ALA A 202 5.53 -11.66 -11.87
C ALA A 202 5.30 -11.33 -13.36
N LEU A 203 5.41 -10.05 -13.74
CA LEU A 203 5.39 -9.62 -15.15
C LEU A 203 6.64 -10.06 -15.93
N GLU A 204 7.78 -10.18 -15.25
CA GLU A 204 9.07 -10.55 -15.85
C GLU A 204 9.36 -12.06 -15.79
N VAL A 205 8.70 -12.81 -14.90
CA VAL A 205 8.87 -14.26 -14.67
C VAL A 205 7.73 -15.08 -15.29
N GLU A 206 6.61 -14.47 -15.69
CA GLU A 206 5.61 -15.20 -16.47
C GLU A 206 6.20 -15.59 -17.85
N PRO A 207 6.39 -16.89 -18.14
CA PRO A 207 6.92 -17.37 -19.42
C PRO A 207 5.94 -17.18 -20.59
N GLY A 208 4.86 -16.43 -20.38
CA GLY A 208 3.87 -16.05 -21.38
C GLY A 208 4.28 -14.80 -22.18
N LEU A 209 4.98 -13.84 -21.56
CA LEU A 209 5.44 -12.64 -22.28
C LEU A 209 6.65 -12.93 -23.17
N ASP A 210 7.58 -13.78 -22.71
CA ASP A 210 8.70 -14.25 -23.54
C ASP A 210 8.20 -15.07 -24.73
N ARG A 211 7.14 -15.89 -24.57
CA ARG A 211 6.51 -16.60 -25.70
C ARG A 211 5.80 -15.66 -26.65
N LEU A 212 5.07 -14.65 -26.16
CA LEU A 212 4.44 -13.65 -27.02
C LEU A 212 5.46 -12.81 -27.79
N GLN A 213 6.57 -12.41 -27.16
CA GLN A 213 7.68 -11.75 -27.88
C GLN A 213 8.40 -12.69 -28.85
N TYR A 214 8.58 -13.97 -28.51
CA TYR A 214 9.26 -14.94 -29.36
C TYR A 214 8.40 -15.41 -30.54
N ASP A 215 7.08 -15.52 -30.37
CA ASP A 215 6.13 -15.85 -31.44
C ASP A 215 5.94 -14.65 -32.38
N VAL A 216 5.86 -13.42 -31.85
CA VAL A 216 5.87 -12.19 -32.67
C VAL A 216 7.20 -12.05 -33.44
N TRP A 217 8.34 -12.37 -32.82
CA TRP A 217 9.64 -12.31 -33.49
C TRP A 217 9.79 -13.40 -34.57
N LYS A 218 9.26 -14.61 -34.36
CA LYS A 218 9.22 -15.68 -35.37
C LYS A 218 8.25 -15.42 -36.51
N GLU A 219 7.14 -14.71 -36.27
CA GLU A 219 6.20 -14.32 -37.33
C GLU A 219 6.77 -13.19 -38.21
N THR A 220 7.67 -12.36 -37.68
CA THR A 220 8.40 -11.35 -38.48
C THR A 220 9.59 -11.88 -39.29
N GLU A 221 10.08 -13.10 -39.01
CA GLU A 221 11.19 -13.75 -39.75
C GLU A 221 10.74 -14.87 -40.72
N ALA A 222 9.43 -15.09 -40.90
CA ALA A 222 8.86 -16.07 -41.84
C ALA A 222 8.06 -15.42 -42.99
#